data_AF-A0A818G309-F1
#
_entry.id   AF-A0A818G309-F1
#
_cell.length_a   1.000
_cell.length_b   1.000
_cell.length_c   1.000
_cell.angle_alpha   90.00
_cell.angle_beta   90.00
_cell.angle_gamma   90.00
#
_symmetry.space_group_name_H-M   'P 1'
#
loop_
_entity.id
_entity.type
_entity.pdbx_description
1 polymer ?
#
loop_
_entity_poly.entity_id
_entity_poly.type
_entity_poly.pdbx_seq_one_letter_code
_entity_poly.pdbx_strand_id
1 'polypeptide(L)'
;MSKDSYFQTLPELVTASFQGSQNCTSEGIIKVFERADNYTRVKHCSELLPVIVFDEIGLVELSPYKPLKVLHADLEVETNNYGFVGISNWRLDASKMNRALYLSTPDLDVQDLQLIGKTIVESMEQQAKKPLIDFNSIIINGIAQAYYDLYDNLSDAPPDQKNYFGLRDYYSLIKSIVRNLMETKEKVDIYEIIRRQLKVNFDGILDGSSL
;
A
#
# COMPACT_ATOMS: atom_id res chain seq x y z
N MET A 1 0.43 10.40 20.44
CA MET A 1 -0.82 11.16 20.69
C MET A 1 -1.35 11.78 19.40
N SER A 2 -2.60 11.47 19.04
CA SER A 2 -3.27 12.02 17.85
C SER A 2 -3.54 13.52 17.99
N LYS A 3 -3.63 14.25 16.87
CA LYS A 3 -4.01 15.67 16.84
C LYS A 3 -5.52 15.89 16.78
N ASP A 4 -6.28 14.84 16.48
CA ASP A 4 -7.72 14.86 16.31
C ASP A 4 -8.42 14.55 17.65
N SER A 5 -9.44 15.35 18.00
CA SER A 5 -10.13 15.24 19.28
C SER A 5 -10.90 13.94 19.45
N TYR A 6 -11.43 13.36 18.37
CA TYR A 6 -12.12 12.07 18.41
C TYR A 6 -11.13 10.95 18.73
N PHE A 7 -10.00 10.89 18.02
CA PHE A 7 -8.99 9.86 18.25
C PHE A 7 -8.28 9.98 19.61
N GLN A 8 -8.28 11.16 20.23
CA GLN A 8 -7.82 11.34 21.61
C GLN A 8 -8.74 10.69 22.66
N THR A 9 -9.99 10.38 22.31
CA THR A 9 -10.92 9.67 23.22
C THR A 9 -10.76 8.15 23.19
N LEU A 10 -10.01 7.62 22.22
CA LEU A 10 -9.81 6.19 22.02
C LEU A 10 -8.50 5.72 22.68
N PRO A 11 -8.39 4.43 23.04
CA PRO A 11 -7.14 3.87 23.52
C PRO A 11 -6.02 3.97 22.48
N GLU A 12 -4.79 4.10 22.95
CA GLU A 12 -3.61 4.17 22.09
C GLU A 12 -3.25 2.79 21.56
N LEU A 13 -3.10 2.67 20.23
CA LEU A 13 -2.68 1.43 19.59
C LEU A 13 -1.16 1.28 19.66
N VAL A 14 -0.68 0.10 20.06
CA VAL A 14 0.75 -0.25 20.00
C VAL A 14 0.96 -1.42 19.05
N THR A 15 1.73 -1.20 18.00
CA THR A 15 1.87 -2.18 16.92
C THR A 15 3.05 -3.12 17.14
N ALA A 16 2.79 -4.43 17.06
CA ALA A 16 3.79 -5.47 16.92
C ALA A 16 3.79 -5.97 15.45
N SER A 17 4.72 -5.46 14.64
CA SER A 17 4.77 -5.77 13.21
C SER A 17 5.58 -7.03 12.90
N PHE A 18 5.17 -7.77 11.88
CA PHE A 18 5.84 -8.95 11.35
C PHE A 18 5.85 -8.93 9.82
N GLN A 19 7.01 -9.17 9.21
CA GLN A 19 7.14 -9.33 7.77
C GLN A 19 7.10 -10.82 7.40
N GLY A 20 6.12 -11.19 6.61
CA GLY A 20 5.95 -12.53 6.08
C GLY A 20 6.96 -12.90 4.99
N SER A 21 7.30 -14.18 4.91
CA SER A 21 8.10 -14.77 3.83
C SER A 21 7.78 -16.27 3.70
N GLN A 22 8.13 -16.86 2.55
CA GLN A 22 7.94 -18.30 2.32
C GLN A 22 8.82 -19.18 3.24
N ASN A 23 9.88 -18.62 3.80
CA ASN A 23 10.78 -19.32 4.71
C ASN A 23 10.38 -19.17 6.19
N CYS A 24 9.27 -18.49 6.48
CA CYS A 24 8.81 -18.28 7.86
C CYS A 24 8.51 -19.60 8.57
N THR A 25 9.00 -19.71 9.81
CA THR A 25 8.65 -20.78 10.74
C THR A 25 7.69 -20.25 11.81
N SER A 26 7.09 -21.16 12.59
CA SER A 26 6.21 -20.80 13.70
C SER A 26 6.92 -19.99 14.79
N GLU A 27 8.24 -20.14 14.95
CA GLU A 27 9.01 -19.42 15.98
C GLU A 27 8.96 -17.89 15.79
N GLY A 28 9.02 -17.42 14.54
CA GLY A 28 8.90 -15.99 14.24
C GLY A 28 7.53 -15.42 14.62
N ILE A 29 6.48 -16.21 14.39
CA ILE A 29 5.11 -15.85 14.76
C ILE A 29 4.97 -15.79 16.29
N ILE A 30 5.43 -16.82 17.01
CA ILE A 30 5.36 -16.89 18.47
C ILE A 30 6.03 -15.67 19.10
N LYS A 31 7.24 -15.30 18.63
CA LYS A 31 7.96 -14.12 19.15
C LYS A 31 7.20 -12.81 18.96
N VAL A 32 6.36 -12.69 17.93
CA VAL A 32 5.55 -11.49 17.71
C VAL A 32 4.36 -11.45 18.67
N PHE A 33 3.73 -12.59 18.92
CA PHE A 33 2.68 -12.71 19.92
C PHE A 33 3.22 -12.44 21.32
N GLU A 34 4.40 -12.98 21.68
CA GLU A 34 5.09 -12.69 22.94
C GLU A 34 5.40 -11.19 23.11
N ARG A 35 5.74 -10.50 22.02
CA ARG A 35 5.93 -9.03 22.05
C ARG A 35 4.61 -8.31 22.31
N ALA A 36 3.52 -8.72 21.66
CA ALA A 36 2.19 -8.15 21.90
C ALA A 36 1.74 -8.34 23.35
N ASP A 37 1.94 -9.54 23.87
CA ASP A 37 1.78 -9.95 25.26
C ASP A 37 2.53 -9.05 26.26
N ASN A 38 3.78 -8.72 25.95
CA ASN A 38 4.59 -7.85 26.80
C ASN A 38 4.00 -6.44 26.89
N TYR A 39 3.35 -5.92 25.84
CA TYR A 39 2.67 -4.62 25.92
C TYR A 39 1.48 -4.65 26.88
N THR A 40 0.74 -5.77 26.93
CA THR A 40 -0.35 -5.97 27.90
C THR A 40 0.18 -6.05 29.34
N ARG A 41 1.35 -6.66 29.55
CA ARG A 41 1.94 -6.86 30.89
C ARG A 41 2.65 -5.64 31.47
N VAL A 42 3.31 -4.84 30.64
CA VAL A 42 4.17 -3.72 31.09
C VAL A 42 3.34 -2.54 31.63
N LYS A 43 2.01 -2.52 31.43
CA LYS A 43 1.14 -1.49 32.00
C LYS A 43 -0.17 -2.10 32.51
N HIS A 44 -0.47 -1.93 33.80
CA HIS A 44 -1.84 -1.98 34.34
C HIS A 44 -2.73 -0.82 33.81
N CYS A 45 -2.44 -0.30 32.63
CA CYS A 45 -3.03 0.90 32.06
C CYS A 45 -3.94 0.43 30.93
N SER A 46 -5.25 0.47 31.18
CA SER A 46 -6.35 0.22 30.23
C SER A 46 -6.33 1.08 28.95
N GLU A 47 -5.26 1.83 28.73
CA GLU A 47 -5.09 2.84 27.68
C GLU A 47 -4.29 2.33 26.48
N LEU A 48 -3.54 1.21 26.60
CA LEU A 48 -2.80 0.63 25.48
C LEU A 48 -3.52 -0.60 24.92
N LEU A 49 -3.74 -0.60 23.60
CA LEU A 49 -4.27 -1.72 22.85
C LEU A 49 -3.19 -2.29 21.92
N PRO A 50 -2.61 -3.45 22.23
CA PRO A 50 -1.66 -4.11 21.34
C PRO A 50 -2.34 -4.60 20.06
N VAL A 51 -1.74 -4.30 18.92
CA VAL A 51 -2.19 -4.73 17.58
C VAL A 51 -1.04 -5.42 16.86
N ILE A 52 -1.26 -6.66 16.47
CA ILE A 52 -0.34 -7.43 15.65
C ILE A 52 -0.61 -7.10 14.18
N VAL A 53 0.43 -6.66 13.46
CA VAL A 53 0.35 -6.32 12.03
C VAL A 53 1.24 -7.27 11.24
N PHE A 54 0.62 -8.18 10.49
CA PHE A 54 1.31 -9.11 9.59
C PHE A 54 1.30 -8.55 8.18
N ASP A 55 2.47 -8.15 7.70
CA ASP A 55 2.66 -7.81 6.29
C ASP A 55 3.04 -9.07 5.49
N GLU A 56 2.57 -9.17 4.25
CA GLU A 56 2.75 -10.33 3.37
C GLU A 56 2.34 -11.70 3.97
N ILE A 57 1.23 -11.75 4.71
CA ILE A 57 0.77 -12.99 5.38
C ILE A 57 0.51 -14.15 4.41
N GLY A 58 0.12 -13.88 3.17
CA GLY A 58 -0.06 -14.92 2.15
C GLY A 58 1.22 -15.67 1.79
N LEU A 59 2.40 -15.02 1.87
CA LEU A 59 3.67 -15.73 1.69
C LEU A 59 3.95 -16.72 2.82
N VAL A 60 3.49 -16.39 4.03
CA VAL A 60 3.61 -17.23 5.23
C VAL A 60 2.72 -18.47 5.11
N GLU A 61 1.56 -18.35 4.45
CA GLU A 61 0.69 -19.49 4.13
C GLU A 61 1.34 -20.46 3.14
N LEU A 62 2.04 -19.93 2.13
CA LEU A 62 2.75 -20.73 1.12
C LEU A 62 3.98 -21.46 1.69
N SER A 63 4.36 -21.19 2.95
CA SER A 63 5.52 -21.80 3.57
C SER A 63 5.34 -23.32 3.79
N PRO A 64 6.37 -24.15 3.49
CA PRO A 64 6.31 -25.58 3.76
C PRO A 64 6.20 -25.92 5.25
N TYR A 65 6.59 -24.99 6.13
CA TYR A 65 6.57 -25.17 7.59
C TYR A 65 5.18 -24.99 8.21
N LYS A 66 4.17 -24.57 7.43
CA LYS A 66 2.79 -24.29 7.87
C LYS A 66 2.73 -23.41 9.13
N PRO A 67 3.46 -22.28 9.16
CA PRO A 67 3.64 -21.47 10.36
C PRO A 67 2.31 -20.88 10.88
N LEU A 68 1.34 -20.56 10.00
CA LEU A 68 0.04 -20.03 10.42
C LEU A 68 -0.81 -21.00 11.25
N LYS A 69 -0.43 -22.29 11.35
CA LYS A 69 -1.14 -23.24 12.22
C LYS A 69 -1.15 -22.80 13.68
N VAL A 70 -0.09 -22.13 14.15
CA VAL A 70 -0.01 -21.66 15.54
C VAL A 70 -0.97 -20.51 15.81
N LEU A 71 -1.34 -19.73 14.79
CA LEU A 71 -2.29 -18.62 14.91
C LEU A 71 -3.72 -19.09 15.21
N HIS A 72 -4.05 -20.35 14.92
CA HIS A 72 -5.43 -20.82 15.02
C HIS A 72 -6.03 -20.71 16.42
N ALA A 73 -5.23 -20.94 17.46
CA ALA A 73 -5.68 -20.87 18.85
C ALA A 73 -5.70 -19.44 19.39
N ASP A 74 -4.76 -18.59 18.95
CA ASP A 74 -4.59 -17.23 19.46
C ASP A 74 -5.52 -16.20 18.80
N LEU A 75 -6.07 -16.52 17.62
CA LEU A 75 -7.01 -15.67 16.88
C LEU A 75 -8.47 -16.10 17.02
N GLU A 76 -8.80 -17.01 17.96
CA GLU A 76 -10.20 -17.32 18.25
C GLU A 76 -10.85 -16.18 19.02
N VAL A 77 -12.10 -15.85 18.68
CA VAL A 77 -12.81 -14.70 19.26
C VAL A 77 -12.89 -14.77 20.79
N GLU A 78 -12.95 -15.98 21.34
CA GLU A 78 -13.06 -16.23 22.79
C GLU A 78 -11.74 -16.01 23.54
N THR A 79 -10.60 -16.12 22.87
CA THR A 79 -9.25 -16.07 23.46
C THR A 79 -8.42 -14.87 22.99
N ASN A 80 -8.93 -14.11 22.01
CA ASN A 80 -8.18 -13.04 21.39
C ASN A 80 -7.98 -11.84 22.34
N ASN A 81 -6.73 -11.61 22.72
CA ASN A 81 -6.32 -10.48 23.58
C ASN A 81 -5.69 -9.32 22.79
N TYR A 82 -5.66 -9.40 21.45
CA TYR A 82 -4.94 -8.48 20.59
C TYR A 82 -5.80 -8.00 19.41
N GLY A 83 -5.53 -6.79 18.91
CA GLY A 83 -5.91 -6.47 17.55
C GLY A 83 -5.06 -7.30 16.57
N PHE A 84 -5.64 -7.71 15.44
CA PHE A 84 -4.89 -8.41 14.39
C PHE A 84 -5.22 -7.83 13.02
N VAL A 85 -4.20 -7.48 12.26
CA VAL A 85 -4.31 -6.99 10.88
C VAL A 85 -3.35 -7.80 10.01
N GLY A 86 -3.89 -8.52 9.04
CA GLY A 86 -3.11 -9.23 8.02
C GLY A 86 -3.23 -8.53 6.67
N ILE A 87 -2.10 -8.19 6.06
CA ILE A 87 -1.98 -7.57 4.75
C ILE A 87 -1.34 -8.58 3.81
N SER A 88 -1.92 -8.78 2.62
CA SER A 88 -1.30 -9.63 1.61
C SER A 88 -1.79 -9.32 0.21
N ASN A 89 -0.89 -9.54 -0.76
CA ASN A 89 -1.22 -9.60 -2.18
C ASN A 89 -1.79 -10.97 -2.61
N TRP A 90 -1.73 -11.99 -1.74
CA TRP A 90 -2.22 -13.33 -2.03
C TRP A 90 -3.45 -13.64 -1.17
N ARG A 91 -4.43 -14.33 -1.77
CA ARG A 91 -5.58 -14.82 -1.02
C ARG A 91 -5.14 -15.91 -0.04
N LEU A 92 -5.62 -15.79 1.19
CA LEU A 92 -5.48 -16.82 2.21
C LEU A 92 -6.55 -17.89 2.02
N ASP A 93 -6.36 -19.09 2.56
CA ASP A 93 -7.41 -20.10 2.52
C ASP A 93 -8.62 -19.73 3.41
N ALA A 94 -9.80 -20.19 2.99
CA ALA A 94 -11.07 -19.85 3.61
C ALA A 94 -11.14 -20.20 5.11
N SER A 95 -10.42 -21.23 5.57
CA SER A 95 -10.45 -21.61 6.99
C SER A 95 -9.75 -20.59 7.89
N LYS A 96 -8.86 -19.74 7.35
CA LYS A 96 -8.19 -18.66 8.10
C LYS A 96 -8.98 -17.37 7.98
N MET A 97 -9.53 -17.10 6.79
CA MET A 97 -10.35 -15.92 6.55
C MET A 97 -11.64 -15.90 7.37
N ASN A 98 -12.23 -17.06 7.69
CA ASN A 98 -13.44 -17.14 8.53
C ASN A 98 -13.28 -16.57 9.95
N ARG A 99 -12.05 -16.32 10.41
CA ARG A 99 -11.76 -15.74 11.74
C ARG A 99 -11.53 -14.23 11.70
N ALA A 100 -11.52 -13.62 10.51
CA ALA A 100 -11.23 -12.21 10.33
C ALA A 100 -12.25 -11.55 9.39
N LEU A 101 -12.37 -10.23 9.49
CA LEU A 101 -13.05 -9.45 8.47
C LEU A 101 -12.14 -9.38 7.24
N TYR A 102 -12.53 -10.07 6.16
CA TYR A 102 -11.80 -10.03 4.90
C TYR A 102 -12.23 -8.82 4.06
N LEU A 103 -11.24 -8.00 3.69
CA LEU A 103 -11.41 -6.89 2.76
C LEU A 103 -10.54 -7.16 1.54
N SER A 104 -11.15 -7.15 0.35
CA SER A 104 -10.45 -7.27 -0.93
C SER A 104 -10.48 -5.92 -1.63
N THR A 105 -9.32 -5.45 -2.07
CA THR A 105 -9.22 -4.31 -2.98
C THR A 105 -9.23 -4.85 -4.42
N PRO A 106 -10.24 -4.52 -5.24
CA PRO A 106 -10.24 -4.91 -6.65
C PRO A 106 -9.14 -4.15 -7.42
N ASP A 107 -8.84 -4.64 -8.61
CA ASP A 107 -8.02 -3.90 -9.56
C ASP A 107 -8.70 -2.59 -9.93
N LEU A 108 -7.90 -1.54 -10.09
CA LEU A 108 -8.40 -0.19 -10.38
C LEU A 108 -8.82 -0.08 -11.84
N ASP A 109 -9.94 0.60 -12.08
CA ASP A 109 -10.30 1.01 -13.43
C ASP A 109 -9.65 2.37 -13.79
N VAL A 110 -9.87 2.80 -15.04
CA VAL A 110 -9.33 4.07 -15.50
C VAL A 110 -9.93 5.26 -14.76
N GLN A 111 -11.20 5.19 -14.32
CA GLN A 111 -11.83 6.26 -13.56
C GLN A 111 -11.20 6.41 -12.17
N ASP A 112 -10.87 5.31 -11.52
CA ASP A 112 -10.14 5.29 -10.25
C ASP A 112 -8.76 5.93 -10.41
N LEU A 113 -8.02 5.57 -11.46
CA LEU A 113 -6.71 6.17 -11.76
C LEU A 113 -6.83 7.68 -11.97
N GLN A 114 -7.82 8.13 -12.75
CA GLN A 114 -8.11 9.55 -12.96
C GLN A 114 -8.40 10.27 -11.64
N LEU A 115 -9.20 9.67 -10.76
CA LEU A 115 -9.52 10.24 -9.45
C LEU A 115 -8.27 10.33 -8.59
N ILE A 116 -7.49 9.26 -8.49
CA ILE A 116 -6.23 9.24 -7.73
C ILE A 116 -5.27 10.33 -8.23
N GLY A 117 -5.09 10.44 -9.54
CA GLY A 117 -4.25 11.47 -10.15
C GLY A 117 -4.67 12.87 -9.73
N LYS A 118 -5.97 13.19 -9.80
CA LYS A 118 -6.52 14.48 -9.36
C LYS A 118 -6.31 14.72 -7.88
N THR A 119 -6.62 13.73 -7.04
CA THR A 119 -6.47 13.85 -5.58
C THR A 119 -5.01 14.08 -5.17
N ILE A 120 -4.04 13.43 -5.83
CA ILE A 120 -2.61 13.68 -5.59
C ILE A 120 -2.26 15.13 -5.91
N VAL A 121 -2.70 15.64 -7.05
CA VAL A 121 -2.45 17.04 -7.47
C VAL A 121 -3.05 18.00 -6.46
N GLU A 122 -4.34 17.87 -6.16
CA GLU A 122 -5.07 18.74 -5.22
C GLU A 122 -4.42 18.74 -3.82
N SER A 123 -4.05 17.56 -3.31
CA SER A 123 -3.38 17.43 -2.01
C SER A 123 -2.04 18.16 -1.97
N MET A 124 -1.24 18.03 -3.02
CA MET A 124 0.06 18.69 -3.11
C MET A 124 -0.09 20.21 -3.31
N GLU A 125 -1.06 20.67 -4.11
CA GLU A 125 -1.37 22.09 -4.27
C GLU A 125 -1.77 22.74 -2.95
N GLN A 126 -2.63 22.08 -2.17
CA GLN A 126 -3.04 22.54 -0.84
C GLN A 126 -1.86 22.63 0.11
N GLN A 127 -0.99 21.61 0.12
CA GLN A 127 0.21 21.59 0.95
C GLN A 127 1.19 22.72 0.58
N ALA A 128 1.39 22.96 -0.72
CA ALA A 128 2.29 23.98 -1.24
C ALA A 128 1.68 25.39 -1.28
N LYS A 129 0.35 25.51 -1.11
CA LYS A 129 -0.44 26.73 -1.32
C LYS A 129 -0.17 27.38 -2.70
N LYS A 130 0.04 26.55 -3.72
CA LYS A 130 0.40 26.97 -5.08
C LYS A 130 -0.44 26.18 -6.10
N PRO A 131 -1.44 26.79 -6.75
CA PRO A 131 -2.22 26.11 -7.78
C PRO A 131 -1.40 25.90 -9.07
N LEU A 132 -1.61 24.77 -9.73
CA LEU A 132 -0.97 24.35 -10.97
C LEU A 132 -1.99 24.34 -12.11
N ILE A 133 -2.22 25.51 -12.72
CA ILE A 133 -3.19 25.67 -13.81
C ILE A 133 -2.81 24.83 -15.04
N ASP A 134 -1.51 24.68 -15.30
CA ASP A 134 -1.01 24.01 -16.50
C ASP A 134 -1.17 22.48 -16.45
N PHE A 135 -1.25 21.88 -15.25
CA PHE A 135 -1.46 20.43 -15.08
C PHE A 135 -2.93 20.10 -14.83
N ASN A 136 -3.74 20.35 -15.85
CA ASN A 136 -5.19 20.23 -15.78
C ASN A 136 -5.69 18.77 -15.91
N SER A 137 -7.00 18.61 -15.72
CA SER A 137 -7.69 17.32 -15.76
C SER A 137 -7.55 16.56 -17.08
N ILE A 138 -7.39 17.25 -18.21
CA ILE A 138 -7.22 16.60 -19.53
C ILE A 138 -5.89 15.84 -19.54
N ILE A 139 -4.82 16.48 -19.05
CA ILE A 139 -3.49 15.86 -18.99
C ILE A 139 -3.48 14.71 -17.98
N ILE A 140 -4.05 14.92 -16.79
CA ILE A 140 -4.14 13.88 -15.75
C ILE A 140 -4.89 12.67 -16.29
N ASN A 141 -6.02 12.90 -16.97
CA ASN A 141 -6.81 11.83 -17.56
C ASN A 141 -6.07 11.10 -18.68
N GLY A 142 -5.32 11.83 -19.51
CA GLY A 142 -4.48 11.24 -20.56
C GLY A 142 -3.39 10.34 -19.98
N ILE A 143 -2.73 10.75 -18.89
CA ILE A 143 -1.71 9.93 -18.22
C ILE A 143 -2.35 8.70 -17.56
N ALA A 144 -3.52 8.84 -16.93
CA ALA A 144 -4.26 7.73 -16.36
C ALA A 144 -4.65 6.68 -17.42
N GLN A 145 -5.16 7.14 -18.57
CA GLN A 145 -5.49 6.27 -19.69
C GLN A 145 -4.25 5.56 -20.23
N ALA A 146 -3.15 6.28 -20.46
CA ALA A 146 -1.92 5.69 -20.97
C ALA A 146 -1.35 4.61 -20.03
N TYR A 147 -1.40 4.85 -18.72
CA TYR A 147 -1.00 3.83 -17.74
C TYR A 147 -1.94 2.61 -17.76
N TYR A 148 -3.25 2.84 -17.88
CA TYR A 148 -4.23 1.75 -17.98
C TYR A 148 -4.00 0.90 -19.23
N ASP A 149 -3.78 1.54 -20.38
CA ASP A 149 -3.51 0.86 -21.65
C ASP A 149 -2.19 0.07 -21.58
N LEU A 150 -1.14 0.63 -20.97
CA LEU A 150 0.12 -0.07 -20.71
C LEU A 150 -0.10 -1.33 -19.86
N TYR A 151 -0.87 -1.20 -18.79
CA TYR A 151 -1.17 -2.32 -17.90
C TYR A 151 -1.96 -3.42 -18.62
N ASP A 152 -2.96 -3.05 -19.42
CA ASP A 152 -3.76 -3.98 -20.24
C ASP A 152 -2.88 -4.69 -21.28
N ASN A 153 -2.00 -3.96 -21.97
CA ASN A 153 -1.05 -4.52 -22.94
C ASN A 153 -0.07 -5.51 -22.30
N LEU A 154 0.33 -5.28 -21.05
CA LEU A 154 1.22 -6.19 -20.31
C LEU A 154 0.49 -7.38 -19.69
N SER A 155 -0.85 -7.41 -19.71
CA SER A 155 -1.64 -8.45 -19.05
C SER A 155 -1.42 -9.87 -19.62
N ASP A 156 -1.09 -9.95 -20.91
CA ASP A 156 -0.75 -11.16 -21.67
C ASP A 156 0.76 -11.43 -21.75
N ALA A 157 1.60 -10.56 -21.17
CA ALA A 157 3.05 -10.73 -21.17
C ALA A 157 3.50 -11.90 -20.25
N PRO A 158 4.73 -12.40 -20.41
CA PRO A 158 5.32 -13.38 -19.50
C PRO A 158 5.25 -12.94 -18.02
N PRO A 159 5.22 -13.87 -17.04
CA PRO A 159 5.02 -13.53 -15.62
C PRO A 159 6.02 -12.51 -15.05
N ASP A 160 7.24 -12.49 -15.57
CA ASP A 160 8.32 -11.55 -15.22
C ASP A 160 8.10 -10.12 -15.76
N GLN A 161 7.21 -9.96 -16.74
CA GLN A 161 6.90 -8.69 -17.41
C GLN A 161 5.51 -8.17 -17.06
N LYS A 162 4.56 -9.07 -16.79
CA LYS A 162 3.16 -8.76 -16.51
C LYS A 162 2.96 -7.75 -15.36
N ASN A 163 3.77 -7.85 -14.32
CA ASN A 163 3.70 -6.97 -13.14
C ASN A 163 4.94 -6.09 -13.00
N TYR A 164 5.62 -5.79 -14.11
CA TYR A 164 6.87 -5.03 -14.09
C TYR A 164 6.66 -3.57 -13.65
N PHE A 165 5.58 -2.94 -14.12
CA PHE A 165 5.12 -1.62 -13.66
C PHE A 165 3.88 -1.76 -12.79
N GLY A 166 3.82 -0.99 -11.71
CA GLY A 166 2.69 -1.01 -10.79
C GLY A 166 2.21 0.38 -10.40
N LEU A 167 1.20 0.42 -9.53
CA LEU A 167 0.56 1.67 -9.10
C LEU A 167 1.53 2.64 -8.42
N ARG A 168 2.62 2.13 -7.81
CA ARG A 168 3.66 2.97 -7.22
C ARG A 168 4.38 3.82 -8.27
N ASP A 169 4.58 3.29 -9.48
CA ASP A 169 5.21 4.01 -10.59
C ASP A 169 4.28 5.10 -11.11
N TYR A 170 2.98 4.77 -11.26
CA TYR A 170 1.95 5.75 -11.59
C TYR A 170 1.87 6.90 -10.54
N TYR A 171 1.83 6.57 -9.25
CA TYR A 171 1.80 7.60 -8.20
C TYR A 171 3.07 8.45 -8.19
N SER A 172 4.22 7.83 -8.45
CA SER A 172 5.51 8.52 -8.49
C SER A 172 5.62 9.45 -9.70
N LEU A 173 5.08 9.05 -10.86
CA LEU A 173 4.97 9.88 -12.05
C LEU A 173 4.18 11.16 -11.76
N ILE A 174 2.95 11.04 -11.24
CA ILE A 174 2.10 12.20 -10.94
C ILE A 174 2.79 13.12 -9.92
N LYS A 175 3.29 12.56 -8.81
CA LYS A 175 3.98 13.35 -7.77
C LYS A 175 5.21 14.08 -8.31
N SER A 176 5.96 13.45 -9.22
CA SER A 176 7.18 14.03 -9.77
C SER A 176 6.90 15.13 -10.78
N ILE A 177 5.87 14.98 -11.61
CA ILE A 177 5.40 16.06 -12.50
C ILE A 177 4.98 17.28 -11.68
N VAL A 178 4.13 17.08 -10.66
CA VAL A 178 3.66 18.14 -9.76
C VAL A 178 4.83 18.85 -9.08
N ARG A 179 5.76 18.09 -8.50
CA ARG A 179 6.94 18.65 -7.84
C ARG A 179 7.78 19.50 -8.79
N ASN A 180 8.03 19.01 -9.99
CA ASN A 180 8.81 19.72 -11.01
C ASN A 180 8.12 21.03 -11.43
N LEU A 181 6.81 21.01 -11.66
CA LEU A 181 6.05 22.22 -11.98
C LEU A 181 6.06 23.24 -10.83
N MET A 182 6.04 22.77 -9.58
CA MET A 182 6.12 23.65 -8.41
C MET A 182 7.48 24.30 -8.24
N GLU A 183 8.57 23.56 -8.49
CA GLU A 183 9.95 24.02 -8.32
C GLU A 183 10.46 24.88 -9.48
N THR A 184 9.89 24.71 -10.67
CA THR A 184 10.32 25.44 -11.87
C THR A 184 9.96 26.93 -11.74
N LYS A 185 10.98 27.79 -11.87
CA LYS A 185 10.85 29.27 -11.81
C LYS A 185 10.60 29.90 -13.18
N GLU A 186 10.99 29.22 -14.24
CA GLU A 186 10.82 29.65 -15.63
C GLU A 186 9.65 28.93 -16.30
N LYS A 187 9.16 29.47 -17.41
CA LYS A 187 8.09 28.82 -18.18
C LYS A 187 8.68 27.64 -18.94
N VAL A 188 8.51 26.44 -18.41
CA VAL A 188 8.93 25.18 -19.05
C VAL A 188 7.72 24.53 -19.70
N ASP A 189 7.93 23.91 -20.86
CA ASP A 189 6.92 23.10 -21.51
C ASP A 189 6.56 21.89 -20.62
N ILE A 190 5.29 21.79 -20.23
CA ILE A 190 4.79 20.70 -19.41
C ILE A 190 5.01 19.34 -20.08
N TYR A 191 4.95 19.26 -21.41
CA TYR A 191 5.17 18.01 -22.13
C TYR A 191 6.61 17.52 -22.03
N GLU A 192 7.59 18.43 -21.91
CA GLU A 192 8.98 18.06 -21.65
C GLU A 192 9.17 17.50 -20.24
N ILE A 193 8.49 18.09 -19.24
CA ILE A 193 8.48 17.55 -17.88
C ILE A 193 7.85 16.16 -17.87
N ILE A 194 6.71 15.97 -18.53
CA ILE A 194 6.01 14.68 -18.60
C ILE A 194 6.91 13.63 -19.29
N ARG A 195 7.48 13.93 -20.46
CA ARG A 195 8.38 13.00 -21.16
C ARG A 195 9.56 12.58 -20.30
N ARG A 196 10.19 13.54 -19.61
CA ARG A 196 11.30 13.23 -18.70
C ARG A 196 10.83 12.33 -17.56
N GLN A 197 9.69 12.62 -16.96
CA GLN A 197 9.19 11.83 -15.83
C GLN A 197 8.70 10.45 -16.24
N LEU A 198 8.18 10.27 -17.46
CA LEU A 198 7.88 8.94 -18.00
C LEU A 198 9.16 8.09 -18.06
N LYS A 199 10.26 8.62 -18.61
CA LYS A 199 11.55 7.94 -18.64
C LYS A 199 12.19 7.69 -17.28
N VAL A 200 11.76 8.36 -16.22
CA VAL A 200 12.29 8.13 -14.87
C VAL A 200 11.48 7.04 -14.15
N ASN A 201 10.16 7.04 -14.34
CA ASN A 201 9.26 6.16 -13.60
C ASN A 201 8.91 4.86 -14.35
N PHE A 202 9.10 4.83 -15.67
CA PHE A 202 8.74 3.71 -16.54
C PHE A 202 9.94 3.21 -17.36
N ASP A 203 11.07 3.00 -16.70
CA ASP A 203 12.36 2.58 -17.29
C ASP A 203 12.86 1.24 -16.71
N GLY A 204 13.90 0.67 -17.33
CA GLY A 204 14.60 -0.52 -16.88
C GLY A 204 14.74 -1.58 -17.97
N ILE A 205 14.48 -2.85 -17.66
CA ILE A 205 14.57 -3.94 -18.67
C ILE A 205 13.49 -3.76 -19.75
N LEU A 206 12.32 -3.26 -19.35
CA LEU A 206 11.26 -2.80 -20.25
C LEU A 206 11.23 -1.27 -20.21
N ASP A 207 11.24 -0.62 -21.38
CA ASP A 207 11.02 0.82 -21.52
C ASP A 207 9.52 1.08 -21.74
N GLY A 208 8.81 1.28 -20.64
CA GLY A 208 7.38 1.59 -20.64
C GLY A 208 7.03 2.98 -21.18
N SER A 209 8.03 3.83 -21.45
CA SER A 209 7.80 5.11 -22.13
C SER A 209 7.69 4.98 -23.65
N SER A 210 8.06 3.81 -24.19
CA SER A 210 8.06 3.48 -25.61
C SER A 210 6.97 2.49 -26.03
N LEU A 211 6.32 1.87 -25.04
CA LEU A 211 5.19 0.95 -25.18
C LEU A 211 3.87 1.72 -25.15
#